data_AF-A0A831M8Y6-F1
#
_entry.id   AF-A0A831M8Y6-F1
#
_cell.length_a   1.000
_cell.length_b   1.000
_cell.length_c   1.000
_cell.angle_alpha   90.00
_cell.angle_beta   90.00
_cell.angle_gamma   90.00
#
_symmetry.space_group_name_H-M   'P 1'
#
loop_
_entity.id
_entity.type
_entity.pdbx_description
1 polymer ?
#
loop_
_entity_poly.entity_id
_entity_poly.type
_entity_poly.pdbx_seq_one_letter_code
_entity_poly.pdbx_strand_id
1 'polypeptide(L)'
;MFAQLKSLFSNDIGIDLGTANSLVYVRDQGIVLREPSVVAIQAGTTNVLAVGEEAKRMLGRTPGNIVAIRPMKDGVIADFEITEAMLRHFIQKVHHRQLIAPRVVVAVPSGITEVERRAVKDSATHAGAREVYLIEQPMASALGV
;
A
#
# COMPACT_ATOMS: atom_id res chain seq x y z
N MET A 1 11.93 -17.23 24.34
CA MET A 1 12.81 -18.06 23.48
C MET A 1 12.30 -18.20 22.04
N PHE A 2 11.01 -18.42 21.79
CA PHE A 2 10.44 -18.50 20.42
C PHE A 2 10.35 -17.18 19.64
N ALA A 3 10.36 -16.02 20.30
CA ALA A 3 10.26 -14.72 19.63
C ALA A 3 11.55 -14.28 18.92
N GLN A 4 12.73 -14.72 19.41
CA GLN A 4 14.03 -14.29 18.90
C GLN A 4 14.42 -14.98 17.58
N LEU A 5 13.99 -16.23 17.36
CA LEU A 5 14.20 -16.95 16.09
C LEU A 5 13.33 -16.44 14.94
N LYS A 6 12.20 -15.76 15.22
CA LYS A 6 11.37 -15.10 14.20
C LYS A 6 12.01 -13.82 13.63
N SER A 7 13.02 -13.27 14.29
CA SER A 7 13.64 -11.98 13.94
C SER A 7 14.65 -12.08 12.78
N LEU A 8 15.08 -13.28 12.41
CA LEU A 8 16.13 -13.48 11.39
C LEU A 8 15.60 -13.45 9.94
N PHE A 9 14.27 -13.45 9.75
CA PHE A 9 13.63 -13.18 8.47
C PHE A 9 12.76 -11.95 8.67
N SER A 10 13.28 -10.78 8.28
CA SER A 10 12.61 -9.49 8.38
C SER A 10 11.34 -9.49 7.52
N ASN A 11 10.18 -9.43 8.17
CA ASN A 11 8.85 -9.38 7.55
C ASN A 11 8.16 -8.06 7.85
N ASP A 12 8.94 -7.04 8.22
CA ASP A 12 8.41 -5.76 8.65
C ASP A 12 8.52 -4.79 7.47
N ILE A 13 7.35 -4.28 7.05
CA ILE A 13 7.18 -3.46 5.86
C ILE A 13 6.73 -2.06 6.29
N GLY A 14 7.36 -1.03 5.74
CA GLY A 14 6.88 0.35 5.77
C GLY A 14 6.22 0.70 4.44
N ILE A 15 5.04 1.34 4.47
CA ILE A 15 4.35 1.81 3.27
C ILE A 15 4.05 3.30 3.42
N ASP A 16 4.52 4.08 2.45
CA ASP A 16 4.08 5.47 2.26
C ASP A 16 3.05 5.50 1.13
N LEU A 17 1.80 5.84 1.47
CA LEU A 17 0.68 5.94 0.53
C LEU A 17 0.56 7.37 0.02
N GLY A 18 1.44 7.76 -0.90
CA GLY A 18 1.34 9.07 -1.52
C GLY A 18 0.23 9.16 -2.57
N THR A 19 -0.34 10.36 -2.74
CA THR A 19 -1.35 10.66 -3.78
C THR A 19 -0.87 10.33 -5.20
N ALA A 20 0.42 10.55 -5.47
CA ALA A 20 1.01 10.33 -6.80
C ALA A 20 1.77 9.00 -6.88
N ASN A 21 2.56 8.67 -5.87
CA ASN A 21 3.40 7.48 -5.83
C ASN A 21 3.35 6.86 -4.44
N SER A 22 3.39 5.54 -4.40
CA SER A 22 3.55 4.75 -3.19
C SER A 22 4.99 4.23 -3.11
N LEU A 23 5.52 4.17 -1.89
CA LEU A 23 6.83 3.61 -1.60
C LEU A 23 6.66 2.45 -0.63
N VAL A 24 7.45 1.40 -0.83
CA VAL A 24 7.53 0.29 0.11
C VAL A 24 8.96 0.11 0.57
N TYR A 25 9.13 0.18 1.88
CA TYR A 25 10.36 -0.08 2.60
C TYR A 25 10.27 -1.47 3.22
N VAL A 26 11.34 -2.26 3.12
CA VAL A 26 11.48 -3.53 3.86
C VAL A 26 12.64 -3.37 4.83
N ARG A 27 12.41 -3.72 6.11
CA ARG A 27 13.46 -3.63 7.13
C ARG A 27 14.70 -4.41 6.67
N ASP A 28 15.85 -3.77 6.82
CA ASP A 28 17.19 -4.22 6.42
C ASP A 28 17.45 -4.25 4.90
N GLN A 29 16.47 -3.91 4.06
CA GLN A 29 16.64 -3.82 2.61
C GLN A 29 16.52 -2.38 2.07
N GLY A 30 15.85 -1.49 2.81
CA GLY A 30 15.59 -0.14 2.33
C GLY A 30 14.30 -0.03 1.53
N ILE A 31 14.21 1.00 0.69
CA ILE A 31 13.09 1.18 -0.25
C ILE A 31 13.27 0.19 -1.40
N VAL A 32 12.37 -0.78 -1.49
CA VAL A 32 12.41 -1.85 -2.50
C VAL A 32 11.37 -1.66 -3.61
N LEU A 33 10.39 -0.77 -3.39
CA LEU A 33 9.35 -0.45 -4.37
C LEU A 33 9.10 1.06 -4.37
N ARG A 34 9.02 1.63 -5.57
CA ARG A 34 8.53 2.99 -5.83
C ARG A 34 7.67 2.95 -7.08
N GLU A 35 6.35 3.01 -6.91
CA GLU A 35 5.41 2.90 -8.02
C GLU A 35 4.32 3.96 -7.94
N PRO A 36 3.73 4.36 -9.08
CA PRO A 36 2.56 5.22 -9.10
C PRO A 36 1.41 4.66 -8.28
N SER A 37 0.69 5.53 -7.57
CA SER A 37 -0.54 5.16 -6.86
C SER A 37 -1.71 5.11 -7.83
N VAL A 38 -1.66 4.18 -8.78
CA VAL A 38 -2.63 4.02 -9.87
C VAL A 38 -3.01 2.55 -9.99
N VAL A 39 -4.30 2.29 -10.17
CA VAL A 39 -4.86 0.95 -10.40
C VAL A 39 -5.70 0.97 -11.66
N ALA A 40 -5.53 -0.01 -12.53
CA ALA A 40 -6.41 -0.24 -13.67
C ALA A 40 -7.35 -1.40 -13.34
N ILE A 41 -8.64 -1.18 -13.50
CA ILE A 41 -9.70 -2.16 -13.24
C ILE A 41 -10.56 -2.38 -14.47
N GLN A 42 -11.23 -3.53 -14.54
CA GLN A 42 -12.34 -3.72 -15.47
C GLN A 42 -13.51 -2.84 -15.03
N ALA A 43 -14.05 -2.04 -15.96
CA ALA A 43 -15.11 -1.07 -15.69
C ALA A 43 -16.33 -1.71 -15.02
N GLY A 44 -16.82 -1.08 -13.95
CA GLY A 44 -17.97 -1.56 -13.17
C GLY A 44 -17.65 -2.72 -12.21
N THR A 45 -16.38 -3.07 -12.02
CA THR A 45 -15.93 -4.14 -11.12
C THR A 45 -14.72 -3.71 -10.30
N THR A 46 -14.32 -4.50 -9.31
CA THR A 46 -13.05 -4.35 -8.58
C THR A 46 -11.95 -5.27 -9.13
N ASN A 47 -12.17 -5.88 -10.30
CA ASN A 47 -11.20 -6.78 -10.91
C ASN A 47 -9.98 -5.98 -11.41
N VAL A 48 -8.88 -6.10 -10.68
CA VAL A 48 -7.62 -5.41 -10.98
C VAL A 48 -6.93 -6.07 -12.16
N LEU A 49 -6.64 -5.26 -13.18
CA LEU A 49 -5.91 -5.65 -14.38
C LEU A 49 -4.43 -5.28 -14.29
N ALA A 50 -4.13 -4.14 -13.67
CA ALA A 50 -2.76 -3.67 -13.46
C ALA A 50 -2.68 -2.71 -12.26
N VAL A 51 -1.50 -2.58 -11.68
CA VAL A 51 -1.17 -1.62 -10.62
C VAL A 51 0.13 -0.90 -10.99
N GLY A 52 0.32 0.32 -10.50
CA GLY A 52 1.60 1.01 -10.60
C GLY A 52 1.90 1.54 -11.99
N GLU A 53 3.12 1.29 -12.49
CA GLU A 53 3.57 1.84 -13.77
C GLU A 53 2.79 1.29 -14.97
N GLU A 54 2.32 0.05 -14.88
CA GLU A 54 1.46 -0.52 -15.92
C GLU A 54 0.10 0.17 -15.96
N ALA A 55 -0.55 0.35 -14.80
CA ALA A 55 -1.82 1.07 -14.71
C ALA A 55 -1.69 2.54 -15.12
N LYS A 56 -0.58 3.21 -14.73
CA LYS A 56 -0.33 4.62 -15.11
C LYS A 56 -0.22 4.80 -16.62
N ARG A 57 0.39 3.85 -17.35
CA ARG A 57 0.47 3.89 -18.82
C ARG A 57 -0.90 3.82 -19.49
N MET A 58 -1.92 3.33 -18.80
CA MET A 58 -3.28 3.22 -19.29
C MET A 58 -4.11 4.51 -19.06
N LEU A 59 -3.66 5.44 -18.21
CA LEU A 59 -4.40 6.69 -17.95
C LEU A 59 -4.68 7.47 -19.25
N GLY A 60 -5.96 7.74 -19.51
CA GLY A 60 -6.41 8.43 -20.73
C GLY A 60 -6.23 7.64 -22.03
N ARG A 61 -5.89 6.35 -21.93
CA ARG A 61 -5.57 5.46 -23.06
C ARG A 61 -6.29 4.12 -22.97
N THR A 62 -7.27 3.98 -22.08
CA THR A 62 -8.04 2.75 -21.91
C THR A 62 -9.17 2.64 -22.95
N PRO A 63 -9.46 1.43 -23.46
CA PRO A 63 -10.74 1.15 -24.10
C PRO A 63 -11.88 1.28 -23.08
N GLY A 64 -13.12 1.46 -23.54
CA GLY A 64 -14.28 1.78 -22.68
C GLY A 64 -14.61 0.79 -21.56
N ASN A 65 -14.04 -0.42 -21.59
CA ASN A 65 -14.21 -1.45 -20.57
C ASN A 65 -13.09 -1.47 -19.51
N ILE A 66 -12.13 -0.54 -19.55
CA ILE A 66 -11.04 -0.44 -18.55
C ILE A 66 -11.01 0.99 -17.99
N VAL A 67 -10.84 1.10 -16.68
CA VAL A 67 -10.71 2.39 -15.99
C VAL A 67 -9.41 2.39 -15.19
N ALA A 68 -8.55 3.38 -15.43
CA ALA A 68 -7.38 3.64 -14.61
C ALA A 68 -7.68 4.75 -13.60
N ILE A 69 -7.51 4.46 -12.31
CA ILE A 69 -7.99 5.26 -11.19
C ILE A 69 -6.81 5.55 -10.25
N ARG A 70 -6.79 6.74 -9.65
CA ARG A 70 -5.95 7.05 -8.49
C ARG A 70 -6.81 6.91 -7.24
N PRO A 71 -6.60 5.88 -6.40
CA PRO A 71 -7.47 5.64 -5.26
C PRO A 71 -7.08 6.49 -4.03
N MET A 72 -5.95 7.22 -4.11
CA MET A 72 -5.51 8.20 -3.13
C MET A 72 -5.78 9.62 -3.65
N LYS A 73 -6.25 10.52 -2.78
CA LYS A 73 -6.46 11.94 -3.08
C LYS A 73 -6.09 12.78 -1.87
N ASP A 74 -5.28 13.82 -2.06
CA ASP A 74 -4.87 14.75 -0.99
C ASP A 74 -4.32 14.06 0.27
N GLY A 75 -3.63 12.92 0.10
CA GLY A 75 -3.06 12.12 1.18
C GLY A 75 -4.04 11.17 1.88
N VAL A 76 -5.32 11.17 1.51
CA VAL A 76 -6.34 10.26 2.06
C VAL A 76 -6.78 9.23 1.03
N ILE A 77 -7.35 8.12 1.51
CA ILE A 77 -7.94 7.10 0.65
C ILE A 77 -9.30 7.61 0.16
N ALA A 78 -9.43 7.78 -1.16
CA ALA A 78 -10.68 8.15 -1.82
C ALA A 78 -11.52 6.92 -2.20
N ASP A 79 -10.87 5.76 -2.41
CA ASP A 79 -11.53 4.48 -2.70
C ASP A 79 -10.84 3.35 -1.92
N PHE A 80 -11.54 2.80 -0.93
CA PHE A 80 -10.97 1.79 -0.03
C PHE A 80 -10.77 0.44 -0.71
N GLU A 81 -11.71 -0.02 -1.53
CA GLU A 81 -11.61 -1.33 -2.18
C GLU A 81 -10.47 -1.34 -3.20
N ILE A 82 -10.33 -0.26 -3.98
CA ILE A 82 -9.23 -0.13 -4.94
C ILE A 82 -7.89 0.06 -4.22
N THR A 83 -7.85 0.79 -3.10
CA THR A 83 -6.63 0.93 -2.29
C THR A 83 -6.21 -0.38 -1.66
N GLU A 84 -7.15 -1.17 -1.13
CA GLU A 84 -6.89 -2.51 -0.60
C GLU A 84 -6.26 -3.41 -1.67
N ALA A 85 -6.80 -3.39 -2.90
CA ALA A 85 -6.25 -4.17 -4.00
C ALA A 85 -4.83 -3.70 -4.40
N MET A 86 -4.58 -2.38 -4.39
CA MET A 86 -3.25 -1.80 -4.61
C MET A 86 -2.26 -2.22 -3.52
N LEU A 87 -2.64 -2.11 -2.25
CA LEU A 87 -1.84 -2.53 -1.10
C LEU A 87 -1.52 -4.02 -1.16
N ARG A 88 -2.51 -4.85 -1.48
CA ARG A 88 -2.34 -6.30 -1.65
C ARG A 88 -1.30 -6.60 -2.72
N HIS A 89 -1.39 -5.93 -3.88
CA HIS A 89 -0.41 -6.08 -4.95
C HIS A 89 1.00 -5.71 -4.47
N PHE A 90 1.18 -4.56 -3.82
CA PHE A 90 2.49 -4.12 -3.34
C PHE A 90 3.07 -5.05 -2.27
N ILE A 91 2.28 -5.44 -1.27
CA ILE A 91 2.70 -6.36 -0.22
C ILE A 91 3.11 -7.70 -0.83
N GLN A 92 2.31 -8.27 -1.72
CA GLN A 92 2.62 -9.56 -2.36
C GLN A 92 3.86 -9.48 -3.26
N LYS A 93 4.09 -8.34 -3.93
CA LYS A 93 5.25 -8.11 -4.79
C LYS A 93 6.56 -8.09 -4.02
N VAL A 94 6.56 -7.50 -2.81
CA VAL A 94 7.79 -7.41 -1.98
C VAL A 94 7.94 -8.56 -0.99
N HIS A 95 6.85 -9.22 -0.60
CA HIS A 95 6.81 -10.27 0.43
C HIS A 95 6.53 -11.65 -0.17
N HIS A 96 7.26 -12.01 -1.23
CA HIS A 96 7.06 -13.29 -1.91
C HIS A 96 7.73 -14.45 -1.14
N ARG A 97 7.04 -15.60 -1.00
CA ARG A 97 7.54 -16.89 -0.44
C ARG A 97 7.75 -16.96 1.08
N GLN A 98 7.07 -16.11 1.84
CA GLN A 98 7.17 -16.10 3.29
C GLN A 98 5.97 -16.80 3.92
N LEU A 99 6.22 -17.79 4.79
CA LEU A 99 5.15 -18.53 5.51
C LEU A 99 4.39 -17.66 6.53
N ILE A 100 4.95 -16.51 6.91
CA ILE A 100 4.41 -15.65 7.95
C ILE A 100 4.04 -14.29 7.34
N ALA A 101 2.77 -13.89 7.50
CA ALA A 101 2.27 -12.58 7.11
C ALA A 101 3.10 -11.43 7.75
N PRO A 102 3.33 -10.33 7.03
CA PRO A 102 4.19 -9.23 7.47
C PRO A 102 3.51 -8.34 8.50
N ARG A 103 4.32 -7.63 9.29
CA ARG A 103 3.85 -6.48 10.08
C ARG A 103 4.03 -5.23 9.23
N VAL A 104 3.02 -4.38 9.17
CA VAL A 104 3.02 -3.22 8.28
C VAL A 104 2.90 -1.94 9.09
N VAL A 105 3.76 -0.96 8.79
CA VAL A 105 3.61 0.43 9.23
C VAL A 105 3.17 1.24 8.02
N VAL A 106 2.08 2.00 8.14
CA VAL A 106 1.58 2.86 7.07
C VAL A 106 1.69 4.33 7.51
N ALA A 107 2.29 5.17 6.67
CA ALA A 107 2.30 6.61 6.89
C ALA A 107 0.93 7.21 6.52
N VAL A 108 0.37 8.05 7.39
CA VAL A 108 -0.92 8.72 7.18
C VAL A 108 -0.81 10.22 7.47
N PRO A 109 -1.58 11.09 6.79
CA PRO A 109 -1.51 12.53 7.03
C PRO A 109 -1.91 12.86 8.48
N SER A 110 -1.36 13.96 9.03
CA SER A 110 -1.66 14.37 10.41
C SER A 110 -3.14 14.72 10.64
N GLY A 111 -3.82 15.22 9.60
CA GLY A 111 -5.24 15.57 9.62
C GLY A 111 -6.20 14.40 9.34
N ILE A 112 -5.72 13.16 9.33
CA ILE A 112 -6.57 11.99 9.06
C ILE A 112 -7.67 11.83 10.12
N THR A 113 -8.90 11.57 9.69
CA THR A 113 -10.03 11.28 10.58
C THR A 113 -9.97 9.84 11.11
N GLU A 114 -10.69 9.56 12.20
CA GLU A 114 -10.74 8.19 12.76
C GLU A 114 -11.36 7.16 11.80
N VAL A 115 -12.31 7.59 10.96
CA VAL A 115 -12.91 6.72 9.93
C VAL A 115 -11.87 6.35 8.87
N GLU A 116 -11.11 7.32 8.37
CA GLU A 116 -10.04 7.09 7.41
C GLU A 116 -8.90 6.25 8.02
N ARG A 117 -8.50 6.53 9.27
CA ARG A 117 -7.49 5.72 10.00
C ARG A 117 -7.90 4.26 10.08
N ARG A 118 -9.15 4.00 10.44
CA ARG A 118 -9.68 2.64 10.51
C ARG A 118 -9.65 1.97 9.15
N ALA A 119 -10.08 2.67 8.11
CA ALA A 119 -10.13 2.12 6.79
C ALA A 119 -8.74 1.84 6.18
N VAL A 120 -7.71 2.64 6.48
CA VAL A 120 -6.31 2.32 6.15
C VAL A 120 -5.87 1.03 6.83
N LYS A 121 -6.16 0.87 8.13
CA LYS A 121 -5.82 -0.34 8.89
C LYS A 121 -6.53 -1.58 8.34
N ASP A 122 -7.82 -1.48 8.07
CA ASP A 122 -8.63 -2.58 7.55
C ASP A 122 -8.13 -2.98 6.15
N SER A 123 -7.86 -2.01 5.27
CA SER A 123 -7.30 -2.25 3.93
C SER A 123 -5.94 -2.97 4.00
N ALA A 124 -5.02 -2.51 4.85
CA ALA A 124 -3.71 -3.15 4.99
C ALA A 124 -3.81 -4.56 5.61
N THR A 125 -4.76 -4.77 6.53
CA THR A 125 -5.03 -6.08 7.14
C THR A 125 -5.57 -7.06 6.10
N HIS A 126 -6.60 -6.67 5.34
CA HIS A 126 -7.16 -7.47 4.25
C HIS A 126 -6.18 -7.70 3.09
N ALA A 127 -5.23 -6.78 2.90
CA ALA A 127 -4.14 -6.94 1.95
C ALA A 127 -3.11 -8.01 2.36
N GLY A 128 -3.21 -8.55 3.59
CA GLY A 128 -2.43 -9.69 4.08
C GLY A 128 -1.47 -9.37 5.22
N ALA A 129 -1.54 -8.17 5.82
CA ALA A 129 -0.78 -7.84 7.01
C ALA A 129 -1.33 -8.56 8.24
N ARG A 130 -0.45 -9.04 9.13
CA ARG A 130 -0.86 -9.62 10.43
C ARG A 130 -1.09 -8.58 11.53
N GLU A 131 -0.34 -7.49 11.45
CA GLU A 131 -0.40 -6.36 12.37
C GLU A 131 -0.19 -5.08 11.56
N VAL A 132 -1.02 -4.06 11.82
CA VAL A 132 -0.94 -2.78 11.14
C VAL A 132 -0.79 -1.65 12.15
N TYR A 133 0.27 -0.87 11.98
CA TYR A 133 0.55 0.34 12.73
C TYR A 133 0.43 1.55 11.80
N LEU A 134 -0.04 2.66 12.34
CA LEU A 134 -0.09 3.93 11.62
C LEU A 134 0.93 4.88 12.25
N ILE A 135 1.66 5.61 11.41
CA ILE A 135 2.55 6.70 11.82
C ILE A 135 2.12 7.96 11.09
N GLU A 136 2.22 9.10 11.77
CA GLU A 136 2.00 10.39 11.11
C GLU A 136 3.09 10.66 10.09
N GLN A 137 2.68 11.02 8.87
CA GLN A 137 3.57 11.28 7.76
C GLN A 137 4.57 12.42 8.06
N PRO A 138 4.20 13.55 8.70
CA PRO A 138 5.18 14.56 9.09
C PRO A 138 6.29 14.02 10.01
N MET A 139 5.95 13.10 10.92
CA MET A 139 6.91 12.46 11.81
C MET A 139 7.83 11.51 11.04
N ALA A 140 7.29 10.69 10.14
CA ALA A 140 8.08 9.82 9.28
C ALA A 140 9.05 10.63 8.40
N SER A 141 8.53 11.66 7.72
CA SER A 141 9.35 12.55 6.89
C SER A 141 10.46 13.26 7.67
N ALA A 142 10.20 13.69 8.91
CA ALA A 142 11.22 14.31 9.76
C ALA A 142 12.34 13.33 10.17
N LEU A 143 12.03 12.03 10.28
CA LEU A 143 13.01 10.98 10.55
C LEU A 143 13.81 10.57 9.30
N GLY A 144 13.42 11.03 8.11
CA GLY A 144 14.06 10.68 6.84
C GLY A 144 13.65 9.31 6.30
N VAL A 145 12.46 8.83 6.69
CA VAL A 145 11.81 7.62 6.17
C VAL A 145 10.58 7.97 5.34
#